data_AF-A0A2T6CJK3-F1
#
_entry.id   AF-A0A2T6CJK3-F1
#
_cell.length_a   1.000
_cell.length_b   1.000
_cell.length_c   1.000
_cell.angle_alpha   90.00
_cell.angle_beta   90.00
_cell.angle_gamma   90.00
#
_symmetry.space_group_name_H-M   'P 1'
#
loop_
_entity.id
_entity.type
_entity.pdbx_description
1 polymer ?
#
loop_
_entity_poly.entity_id
_entity_poly.type
_entity_poly.pdbx_seq_one_letter_code
_entity_poly.pdbx_strand_id
1 'polypeptide(L)'
;MSGHLDIVQAGPGLSLQDLGRPGFRAQGLTIGGAADPVALYEGAAILGQSANLAALEMAGSGGAFRVSVDMRIALTGAEMAANIDGDPLIWNASYLLPAGATLTIGGARNGSYGYLHVGGGFDTSPQMGSRSSHLSAGLGRALQAGDSLPLGQDGTGQTGMTLTPVTRFGGGAVRVVASMQTASFSPDTRDRFTQTEFVRDARANRMGVRMDQPGEGFTTEGQLTIVSEVIVPGDIQITGDGAPFVLMYECQTTGGYPRIGTVIPCDLPRVAQAQTGAAIRFEFVEMAEAIALQTRFLAELKALPSKVTPLVRDPANIRDLLGYQLISGAVSAQANPFEEEN
;
A
#
# COMPACT_ATOMS: atom_id res chain seq x y z
N MET A 1 -22.25 -22.14 -0.93
CA MET A 1 -20.89 -22.32 -1.45
C MET A 1 -20.08 -21.10 -1.02
N SER A 2 -18.84 -21.27 -0.58
CA SER A 2 -17.92 -20.15 -0.41
C SER A 2 -17.66 -19.51 -1.77
N GLY A 3 -17.68 -18.18 -1.84
CA GLY A 3 -17.39 -17.45 -3.07
C GLY A 3 -15.91 -17.51 -3.44
N HIS A 4 -15.60 -17.26 -4.70
CA HIS A 4 -14.22 -17.10 -5.18
C HIS A 4 -14.10 -15.91 -6.13
N LEU A 5 -12.88 -15.37 -6.21
CA LEU A 5 -12.47 -14.39 -7.19
C LEU A 5 -11.48 -15.03 -8.16
N ASP A 6 -11.89 -15.14 -9.42
CA ASP A 6 -11.07 -15.66 -10.51
C ASP A 6 -10.25 -14.55 -11.14
N ILE A 7 -8.98 -14.84 -11.40
CA ILE A 7 -8.06 -13.96 -12.09
C ILE A 7 -8.11 -14.31 -13.57
N VAL A 8 -8.82 -13.51 -14.36
CA VAL A 8 -8.95 -13.70 -15.81
C VAL A 8 -7.69 -13.22 -16.53
N GLN A 9 -7.13 -12.10 -16.08
CA GLN A 9 -5.86 -11.56 -16.55
C GLN A 9 -5.07 -11.04 -15.34
N ALA A 10 -3.76 -11.28 -15.31
CA ALA A 10 -2.88 -10.87 -14.23
C ALA A 10 -1.79 -9.92 -14.74
N GLY A 11 -1.63 -8.79 -14.07
CA GLY A 11 -0.44 -7.96 -14.19
C GLY A 11 0.81 -8.68 -13.65
N PRO A 12 2.01 -8.20 -13.99
CA PRO A 12 3.26 -8.91 -13.72
C PRO A 12 3.66 -8.94 -12.23
N GLY A 13 3.07 -8.08 -11.40
CA GLY A 13 3.40 -7.94 -9.97
C GLY A 13 2.19 -8.11 -9.06
N LEU A 14 1.39 -9.15 -9.31
CA LEU A 14 0.17 -9.44 -8.56
C LEU A 14 0.45 -10.42 -7.41
N SER A 15 0.09 -10.06 -6.18
CA SER A 15 0.25 -10.95 -5.01
C SER A 15 -0.76 -10.65 -3.89
N LEU A 16 -1.05 -11.65 -3.05
CA LEU A 16 -1.79 -11.41 -1.81
C LEU A 16 -0.88 -10.78 -0.76
N GLN A 17 -1.36 -9.73 -0.10
CA GLN A 17 -0.64 -9.02 0.96
C GLN A 17 -1.58 -8.64 2.11
N ASP A 18 -1.13 -8.88 3.34
CA ASP A 18 -1.67 -8.37 4.60
C ASP A 18 -0.59 -7.53 5.30
N LEU A 19 -0.70 -7.32 6.62
CA LEU A 19 0.30 -6.56 7.40
C LEU A 19 1.61 -7.34 7.66
N GLY A 20 1.73 -8.57 7.15
CA GLY A 20 2.94 -9.38 7.21
C GLY A 20 3.00 -10.34 8.41
N ARG A 21 4.21 -10.87 8.63
CA ARG A 21 4.54 -11.94 9.58
C ARG A 21 5.65 -11.53 10.56
N PRO A 22 5.33 -10.81 11.64
CA PRO A 22 6.34 -10.43 12.62
C PRO A 22 6.87 -11.66 13.38
N GLY A 23 8.08 -11.54 13.96
CA GLY A 23 8.62 -12.55 14.90
C GLY A 23 9.65 -13.53 14.35
N PHE A 24 9.90 -13.54 13.04
CA PHE A 24 10.79 -14.53 12.40
C PHE A 24 12.17 -13.97 11.96
N ARG A 25 12.49 -12.70 12.25
CA ARG A 25 13.74 -12.06 11.77
C ARG A 25 15.01 -12.80 12.21
N ALA A 26 15.04 -13.27 13.45
CA ALA A 26 16.17 -14.05 13.98
C ALA A 26 16.36 -15.40 13.26
N GLN A 27 15.34 -15.88 12.54
CA GLN A 27 15.36 -17.10 11.74
C GLN A 27 15.60 -16.81 10.24
N GLY A 28 15.97 -15.57 9.90
CA GLY A 28 16.28 -15.18 8.52
C GLY A 28 15.08 -14.76 7.68
N LEU A 29 13.91 -14.51 8.29
CA LEU A 29 12.70 -14.10 7.57
C LEU A 29 12.24 -12.70 7.98
N THR A 30 12.18 -11.79 7.01
CA THR A 30 11.59 -10.45 7.18
C THR A 30 10.08 -10.49 7.30
N ILE A 31 9.49 -9.38 7.76
CA ILE A 31 8.06 -9.26 8.00
C ILE A 31 7.23 -9.41 6.72
N GLY A 32 7.73 -9.03 5.54
CA GLY A 32 6.92 -9.00 4.32
C GLY A 32 5.70 -8.09 4.49
N GLY A 33 4.58 -8.44 3.84
CA GLY A 33 3.36 -7.64 3.91
C GLY A 33 3.28 -6.58 2.81
N ALA A 34 2.18 -5.82 2.79
CA ALA A 34 1.97 -4.80 1.78
C ALA A 34 3.12 -3.80 1.68
N ALA A 35 3.49 -3.44 0.45
CA ALA A 35 4.48 -2.40 0.18
C ALA A 35 4.04 -1.02 0.70
N ASP A 36 2.72 -0.79 0.76
CA ASP A 36 2.07 0.37 1.34
C ASP A 36 0.98 -0.07 2.32
N PRO A 37 1.32 -0.22 3.62
CA PRO A 37 0.34 -0.57 4.64
C PRO A 37 -0.78 0.47 4.80
N VAL A 38 -0.57 1.74 4.44
CA VAL A 38 -1.61 2.78 4.52
C VAL A 38 -2.79 2.43 3.64
N ALA A 39 -2.52 1.92 2.44
CA ALA A 39 -3.57 1.47 1.53
C ALA A 39 -4.42 0.32 2.11
N LEU A 40 -3.82 -0.53 2.96
CA LEU A 40 -4.57 -1.57 3.68
C LEU A 40 -5.52 -0.97 4.71
N TYR A 41 -5.05 -0.01 5.50
CA TYR A 41 -5.91 0.70 6.45
C TYR A 41 -7.02 1.51 5.75
N GLU A 42 -6.72 2.16 4.61
CA GLU A 42 -7.71 2.88 3.82
C GLU A 42 -8.81 1.93 3.30
N GLY A 43 -8.43 0.80 2.70
CA GLY A 43 -9.39 -0.17 2.16
C GLY A 43 -10.25 -0.81 3.25
N ALA A 44 -9.63 -1.14 4.38
CA ALA A 44 -10.32 -1.64 5.56
C ALA A 44 -11.32 -0.63 6.14
N ALA A 45 -10.94 0.65 6.22
CA ALA A 45 -11.83 1.72 6.66
C ALA A 45 -13.03 1.88 5.71
N ILE A 46 -12.79 1.94 4.40
CA ILE A 46 -13.84 2.07 3.37
C ILE A 46 -14.85 0.91 3.45
N LEU A 47 -14.39 -0.32 3.68
CA LEU A 47 -15.24 -1.51 3.77
C LEU A 47 -15.83 -1.73 5.18
N GLY A 48 -15.39 -0.97 6.18
CA GLY A 48 -15.80 -1.15 7.57
C GLY A 48 -15.34 -2.50 8.16
N GLN A 49 -14.12 -2.93 7.83
CA GLN A 49 -13.57 -4.23 8.23
C GLN A 49 -12.18 -4.12 8.86
N SER A 50 -11.59 -5.25 9.25
CA SER A 50 -10.25 -5.29 9.85
C SER A 50 -9.15 -5.05 8.80
N ALA A 51 -8.16 -4.23 9.15
CA ALA A 51 -6.95 -4.01 8.32
C ALA A 51 -6.00 -5.22 8.29
N ASN A 52 -6.24 -6.25 9.11
CA ASN A 52 -5.47 -7.49 9.07
C ASN A 52 -5.89 -8.44 7.94
N LEU A 53 -6.99 -8.13 7.24
CA LEU A 53 -7.44 -8.94 6.11
C LEU A 53 -6.50 -8.73 4.92
N ALA A 54 -6.20 -9.82 4.22
CA ALA A 54 -5.37 -9.73 3.03
C ALA A 54 -6.12 -9.03 1.90
N ALA A 55 -5.37 -8.26 1.13
CA ALA A 55 -5.79 -7.62 -0.11
C ALA A 55 -4.91 -8.11 -1.26
N LEU A 56 -5.37 -7.88 -2.48
CA LEU A 56 -4.61 -8.14 -3.69
C LEU A 56 -3.76 -6.90 -4.02
N GLU A 57 -2.44 -7.00 -3.84
CA GLU A 57 -1.47 -5.97 -4.22
C GLU A 57 -1.11 -6.08 -5.70
N MET A 58 -1.16 -4.95 -6.40
CA MET A 58 -0.88 -4.79 -7.82
C MET A 58 0.27 -3.80 -8.01
N ALA A 59 1.45 -4.29 -8.39
CA ALA A 59 2.58 -3.44 -8.71
C ALA A 59 2.51 -2.95 -10.17
N GLY A 60 2.33 -1.64 -10.37
CA GLY A 60 2.36 -0.95 -11.67
C GLY A 60 1.14 -1.17 -12.56
N SER A 61 0.51 -2.35 -12.54
CA SER A 61 -0.72 -2.64 -13.29
C SER A 61 -1.57 -3.69 -12.60
N GLY A 62 -2.88 -3.55 -12.73
CA GLY A 62 -3.86 -4.52 -12.23
C GLY A 62 -4.07 -5.72 -13.16
N GLY A 63 -5.33 -6.03 -13.44
CA GLY A 63 -5.73 -7.21 -14.19
C GLY A 63 -7.25 -7.22 -14.44
N ALA A 64 -7.76 -8.38 -14.82
CA ALA A 64 -9.20 -8.61 -14.96
C ALA A 64 -9.64 -9.69 -14.00
N PHE A 65 -10.69 -9.43 -13.22
CA PHE A 65 -11.14 -10.28 -12.12
C PHE A 65 -12.64 -10.54 -12.26
N ARG A 66 -13.06 -11.78 -12.02
CA ARG A 66 -14.47 -12.16 -12.01
C ARG A 66 -14.81 -12.77 -10.67
N VAL A 67 -15.99 -12.47 -10.14
CA VAL A 67 -16.44 -13.00 -8.86
C VAL A 67 -17.60 -13.98 -9.04
N SER A 68 -17.63 -15.03 -8.22
CA SER A 68 -18.67 -16.07 -8.29
C SER A 68 -19.96 -15.71 -7.53
N VAL A 69 -19.92 -14.67 -6.70
CA VAL A 69 -21.00 -14.20 -5.83
C VAL A 69 -20.94 -12.68 -5.75
N ASP A 70 -22.07 -12.05 -5.42
CA ASP A 70 -22.07 -10.61 -5.12
C ASP A 70 -21.06 -10.32 -4.01
N MET A 71 -20.17 -9.35 -4.26
CA MET A 71 -19.04 -9.06 -3.40
C MET A 71 -18.83 -7.56 -3.29
N ARG A 72 -18.58 -7.08 -2.07
CA ARG A 72 -18.10 -5.71 -1.89
C ARG A 72 -16.63 -5.64 -2.18
N ILE A 73 -16.21 -4.61 -2.89
CA ILE A 73 -14.81 -4.33 -3.17
C ILE A 73 -14.46 -2.91 -2.75
N ALA A 74 -13.18 -2.67 -2.48
CA ALA A 74 -12.62 -1.32 -2.42
C ALA A 74 -11.27 -1.28 -3.14
N LEU A 75 -10.98 -0.15 -3.77
CA LEU A 75 -9.74 0.08 -4.52
C LEU A 75 -8.96 1.18 -3.83
N THR A 76 -7.72 0.94 -3.41
CA THR A 76 -6.89 1.94 -2.70
C THR A 76 -5.43 1.90 -3.16
N GLY A 77 -4.57 2.74 -2.57
CA GLY A 77 -3.17 2.89 -2.96
C GLY A 77 -3.04 3.65 -4.26
N ALA A 78 -2.10 3.24 -5.12
CA ALA A 78 -1.83 3.90 -6.38
C ALA A 78 -3.09 4.00 -7.24
N GLU A 79 -3.41 5.19 -7.72
CA GLU A 79 -4.58 5.41 -8.58
C GLU A 79 -4.41 4.66 -9.89
N MET A 80 -5.39 3.84 -10.26
CA MET A 80 -5.43 3.12 -11.53
C MET A 80 -6.77 3.33 -12.23
N ALA A 81 -6.78 3.19 -13.56
CA ALA A 81 -8.03 3.14 -14.30
C ALA A 81 -8.79 1.86 -13.95
N ALA A 82 -10.04 1.95 -13.49
CA ALA A 82 -10.85 0.76 -13.20
C ALA A 82 -12.26 0.88 -13.77
N ASN A 83 -12.85 -0.25 -14.14
CA ASN A 83 -14.25 -0.35 -14.56
C ASN A 83 -14.85 -1.71 -14.18
N ILE A 84 -16.17 -1.77 -14.01
CA ILE A 84 -16.95 -3.02 -13.93
C ILE A 84 -17.76 -3.12 -15.22
N ASP A 85 -17.51 -4.16 -16.02
CA ASP A 85 -18.18 -4.39 -17.31
C ASP A 85 -18.23 -3.14 -18.24
N GLY A 86 -17.18 -2.31 -18.20
CA GLY A 86 -17.05 -1.10 -18.99
C GLY A 86 -17.52 0.19 -18.32
N ASP A 87 -18.16 0.12 -17.15
CA ASP A 87 -18.56 1.29 -16.38
C ASP A 87 -17.43 1.77 -15.46
N PRO A 88 -16.93 3.01 -15.64
CA PRO A 88 -15.75 3.49 -14.93
C PRO A 88 -16.01 3.66 -13.43
N LEU A 89 -14.99 3.35 -12.63
CA LEU A 89 -15.01 3.53 -11.18
C LEU A 89 -14.18 4.75 -10.78
N ILE A 90 -14.64 5.44 -9.73
CA ILE A 90 -13.82 6.38 -8.96
C ILE A 90 -12.92 5.56 -8.02
N TRP A 91 -11.61 5.80 -8.10
CA TRP A 91 -10.62 5.16 -7.24
C TRP A 91 -10.75 5.61 -5.78
N ASN A 92 -10.22 4.85 -4.83
CA ASN A 92 -10.31 5.13 -3.39
C ASN A 92 -11.75 5.10 -2.82
N ALA A 93 -12.58 4.20 -3.35
CA ALA A 93 -13.97 4.03 -2.95
C ALA A 93 -14.41 2.54 -3.00
N SER A 94 -15.56 2.24 -2.39
CA SER A 94 -16.20 0.92 -2.42
C SER A 94 -17.34 0.78 -3.40
N TYR A 95 -17.48 -0.44 -3.92
CA TYR A 95 -18.46 -0.82 -4.93
C TYR A 95 -19.01 -2.20 -4.64
N LEU A 96 -20.23 -2.45 -5.12
CA LEU A 96 -20.71 -3.81 -5.32
C LEU A 96 -20.13 -4.34 -6.63
N LEU A 97 -19.50 -5.50 -6.59
CA LEU A 97 -19.13 -6.30 -7.75
C LEU A 97 -20.14 -7.46 -7.84
N PRO A 98 -21.10 -7.41 -8.78
CA PRO A 98 -22.10 -8.45 -8.93
C PRO A 98 -21.50 -9.79 -9.35
N ALA A 99 -22.15 -10.89 -8.97
CA ALA A 99 -21.78 -12.23 -9.41
C ALA A 99 -21.69 -12.30 -10.95
N GLY A 100 -20.58 -12.81 -11.47
CA GLY A 100 -20.32 -12.95 -12.90
C GLY A 100 -19.77 -11.68 -13.59
N ALA A 101 -19.86 -10.51 -12.95
CA ALA A 101 -19.32 -9.27 -13.50
C ALA A 101 -17.79 -9.30 -13.56
N THR A 102 -17.22 -8.54 -14.49
CA THR A 102 -15.76 -8.44 -14.67
C THR A 102 -15.25 -7.08 -14.23
N LEU A 103 -14.46 -7.05 -13.17
CA LEU A 103 -13.68 -5.89 -12.74
C LEU A 103 -12.39 -5.84 -13.55
N THR A 104 -12.16 -4.76 -14.29
CA THR A 104 -10.92 -4.52 -15.04
C THR A 104 -10.16 -3.36 -14.41
N ILE A 105 -8.88 -3.56 -14.10
CA ILE A 105 -7.97 -2.57 -13.53
C ILE A 105 -6.73 -2.44 -14.44
N GLY A 106 -6.49 -1.23 -14.94
CA GLY A 106 -5.39 -0.90 -15.85
C GLY A 106 -4.08 -0.58 -15.13
N GLY A 107 -3.22 0.20 -15.81
CA GLY A 107 -1.95 0.68 -15.28
C GLY A 107 -2.10 1.79 -14.23
N ALA A 108 -1.10 1.90 -13.36
CA ALA A 108 -0.97 2.98 -12.40
C ALA A 108 -0.82 4.34 -13.09
N ARG A 109 -1.59 5.32 -12.59
CA ARG A 109 -1.57 6.72 -13.00
C ARG A 109 -0.88 7.60 -11.96
N ASN A 110 -1.09 7.29 -10.68
CA ASN A 110 -0.50 8.01 -9.56
C ASN A 110 -0.10 7.06 -8.43
N GLY A 111 1.19 6.79 -8.29
CA GLY A 111 1.74 5.80 -7.36
C GLY A 111 2.34 4.57 -8.06
N SER A 112 2.73 3.57 -7.27
CA SER A 112 3.31 2.30 -7.77
C SER A 112 2.55 1.04 -7.36
N TYR A 113 1.93 1.02 -6.18
CA TYR A 113 1.24 -0.16 -5.66
C TYR A 113 -0.25 0.12 -5.44
N GLY A 114 -1.12 -0.50 -6.24
CA GLY A 114 -2.58 -0.45 -6.06
C GLY A 114 -3.08 -1.67 -5.28
N TYR A 115 -4.24 -1.55 -4.65
CA TYR A 115 -4.80 -2.63 -3.82
C TYR A 115 -6.27 -2.86 -4.14
N LEU A 116 -6.63 -4.12 -4.38
CA LEU A 116 -8.02 -4.58 -4.45
C LEU A 116 -8.36 -5.30 -3.14
N HIS A 117 -9.29 -4.71 -2.40
CA HIS A 117 -9.88 -5.26 -1.19
C HIS A 117 -11.19 -5.95 -1.52
N VAL A 118 -11.49 -7.04 -0.82
CA VAL A 118 -12.78 -7.73 -0.88
C VAL A 118 -13.41 -7.76 0.50
N GLY A 119 -14.74 -7.70 0.57
CA GLY A 119 -15.51 -7.87 1.79
C GLY A 119 -15.19 -9.21 2.47
N GLY A 120 -14.80 -9.18 3.74
CA GLY A 120 -14.39 -10.39 4.47
C GLY A 120 -12.97 -10.90 4.16
N GLY A 121 -12.27 -10.29 3.19
CA GLY A 121 -10.89 -10.64 2.81
C GLY A 121 -10.78 -11.96 2.04
N PHE A 122 -9.55 -12.37 1.73
CA PHE A 122 -9.27 -13.64 1.07
C PHE A 122 -9.05 -14.76 2.10
N ASP A 123 -9.79 -15.87 1.98
CA ASP A 123 -9.73 -17.00 2.90
C ASP A 123 -8.69 -18.06 2.47
N THR A 124 -7.49 -17.60 2.14
CA THR A 124 -6.36 -18.51 1.89
C THR A 124 -5.78 -19.02 3.20
N SER A 125 -5.11 -20.18 3.17
CA SER A 125 -4.43 -20.71 4.35
C SER A 125 -3.23 -19.82 4.72
N PRO A 126 -3.15 -19.32 5.97
CA PRO A 126 -2.02 -18.51 6.40
C PRO A 126 -0.74 -19.36 6.52
N GLN A 127 0.39 -18.79 6.12
CA GLN A 127 1.72 -19.36 6.30
C GLN A 127 2.48 -18.52 7.34
N MET A 128 2.84 -19.15 8.46
CA MET A 128 3.48 -18.49 9.60
C MET A 128 2.67 -17.28 10.10
N GLY A 129 1.35 -17.46 10.22
CA GLY A 129 0.44 -16.44 10.76
C GLY A 129 0.05 -15.32 9.79
N SER A 130 0.48 -15.37 8.53
CA SER A 130 0.18 -14.34 7.52
C SER A 130 -0.23 -14.97 6.18
N ARG A 131 -1.13 -14.32 5.47
CA ARG A 131 -1.56 -14.63 4.10
C ARG A 131 -0.75 -13.90 3.04
N SER A 132 0.18 -13.04 3.43
CA SER A 132 1.05 -12.31 2.50
C SER A 132 1.91 -13.24 1.66
N SER A 133 2.22 -12.86 0.44
CA SER A 133 3.32 -13.47 -0.30
C SER A 133 4.63 -12.80 0.10
N HIS A 134 5.68 -13.59 0.28
CA HIS A 134 7.04 -13.13 0.46
C HIS A 134 7.91 -13.84 -0.58
N LEU A 135 8.04 -13.21 -1.74
CA LEU A 135 8.51 -13.88 -2.94
C LEU A 135 9.98 -14.30 -2.82
N SER A 136 10.82 -13.43 -2.24
CA SER A 136 12.24 -13.74 -2.00
C SER A 136 12.47 -14.88 -1.00
N ALA A 137 11.49 -15.17 -0.14
CA ALA A 137 11.54 -16.25 0.85
C ALA A 137 10.79 -17.51 0.41
N GLY A 138 10.18 -17.52 -0.78
CA GLY A 138 9.41 -18.66 -1.29
C GLY A 138 8.11 -18.93 -0.52
N LEU A 139 7.53 -17.92 0.13
CA LEU A 139 6.25 -18.02 0.83
C LEU A 139 5.15 -17.37 -0.01
N GLY A 140 4.00 -18.03 -0.14
CA GLY A 140 3.02 -17.67 -1.16
C GLY A 140 3.61 -17.74 -2.57
N ARG A 141 3.05 -16.97 -3.50
CA ARG A 141 3.56 -16.85 -4.87
C ARG A 141 2.97 -15.63 -5.57
N ALA A 142 3.60 -15.23 -6.67
CA ALA A 142 2.94 -14.36 -7.63
C ALA A 142 1.69 -15.04 -8.18
N LEU A 143 0.63 -14.25 -8.34
CA LEU A 143 -0.64 -14.69 -8.86
C LEU A 143 -0.66 -14.56 -10.39
N GLN A 144 -1.38 -15.45 -11.04
CA GLN A 144 -1.42 -15.57 -12.49
C GLN A 144 -2.86 -15.75 -13.00
N ALA A 145 -3.04 -15.57 -14.31
CA ALA A 145 -4.31 -15.86 -14.94
C ALA A 145 -4.69 -17.34 -14.74
N GLY A 146 -5.98 -17.58 -14.48
CA GLY A 146 -6.53 -18.89 -14.15
C GLY A 146 -6.50 -19.24 -12.66
N ASP A 147 -5.87 -18.43 -11.81
CA ASP A 147 -5.98 -18.60 -10.37
C ASP A 147 -7.38 -18.27 -9.87
N SER A 148 -7.83 -18.99 -8.85
CA SER A 148 -9.09 -18.75 -8.15
C SER A 148 -8.81 -18.58 -6.66
N LEU A 149 -9.23 -17.45 -6.10
CA LEU A 149 -8.96 -17.07 -4.72
C LEU A 149 -10.23 -17.23 -3.87
N PRO A 150 -10.20 -18.04 -2.79
CA PRO A 150 -11.35 -18.18 -1.91
C PRO A 150 -11.64 -16.88 -1.15
N LEU A 151 -12.92 -16.58 -0.97
CA LEU A 151 -13.38 -15.38 -0.28
C LEU A 151 -13.83 -15.71 1.14
N GLY A 152 -13.49 -14.80 2.07
CA GLY A 152 -14.01 -14.82 3.43
C GLY A 152 -15.48 -14.45 3.50
N GLN A 153 -16.07 -14.59 4.69
CA GLN A 153 -17.45 -14.17 4.91
C GLN A 153 -17.51 -12.65 5.08
N ASP A 154 -18.33 -12.00 4.26
CA ASP A 154 -18.61 -10.58 4.37
C ASP A 154 -19.74 -10.32 5.38
N GLY A 155 -19.50 -9.41 6.32
CA GLY A 155 -20.42 -9.15 7.44
C GLY A 155 -21.31 -7.91 7.25
N THR A 156 -21.00 -7.02 6.29
CA THR A 156 -21.75 -5.78 6.06
C THR A 156 -22.13 -5.64 4.59
N GLY A 157 -23.25 -4.97 4.28
CA GLY A 157 -23.76 -4.84 2.91
C GLY A 157 -23.55 -3.45 2.28
N GLN A 158 -22.96 -2.50 3.00
CA GLN A 158 -22.86 -1.12 2.54
C GLN A 158 -21.69 -0.95 1.57
N THR A 159 -21.98 -0.37 0.40
CA THR A 159 -21.03 0.06 -0.63
C THR A 159 -21.26 1.53 -0.94
N GLY A 160 -20.50 2.11 -1.87
CA GLY A 160 -20.62 3.53 -2.21
C GLY A 160 -20.05 4.42 -1.11
N MET A 161 -18.98 3.99 -0.46
CA MET A 161 -18.23 4.78 0.52
C MET A 161 -16.89 5.20 -0.07
N THR A 162 -16.35 6.33 0.36
CA THR A 162 -15.05 6.86 -0.06
C THR A 162 -14.34 7.53 1.12
N LEU A 163 -13.04 7.73 0.97
CA LEU A 163 -12.26 8.60 1.85
C LEU A 163 -11.23 9.36 1.01
N THR A 164 -10.79 10.52 1.50
CA THR A 164 -9.65 11.22 0.89
C THR A 164 -8.36 10.47 1.22
N PRO A 165 -7.61 9.96 0.21
CA PRO A 165 -6.38 9.20 0.48
C PRO A 165 -5.32 10.05 1.18
N VAL A 166 -4.52 9.42 2.02
CA VAL A 166 -3.38 10.07 2.68
C VAL A 166 -2.29 10.38 1.66
N THR A 167 -1.85 11.64 1.59
CA THR A 167 -0.86 12.12 0.61
C THR A 167 0.51 11.47 0.77
N ARG A 168 0.90 10.63 -0.19
CA ARG A 168 2.23 9.94 -0.20
C ARG A 168 2.83 9.65 -1.59
N PHE A 169 2.14 9.99 -2.68
CA PHE A 169 2.53 9.59 -4.04
C PHE A 169 3.55 10.52 -4.72
N GLY A 170 3.60 11.79 -4.34
CA GLY A 170 4.37 12.82 -5.03
C GLY A 170 5.84 12.98 -4.61
N GLY A 171 6.41 12.04 -3.84
CA GLY A 171 7.75 12.22 -3.24
C GLY A 171 7.74 13.24 -2.10
N GLY A 172 8.80 14.04 -1.99
CA GLY A 172 9.00 15.06 -0.95
C GLY A 172 9.98 14.64 0.14
N ALA A 173 9.85 15.25 1.32
CA ALA A 173 10.69 14.94 2.48
C ALA A 173 10.42 13.52 3.01
N VAL A 174 11.50 12.76 3.23
CA VAL A 174 11.50 11.44 3.84
C VAL A 174 12.42 11.50 5.06
N ARG A 175 11.83 11.37 6.25
CA ARG A 175 12.56 11.53 7.50
C ARG A 175 13.29 10.25 7.88
N VAL A 176 14.52 10.42 8.36
CA VAL A 176 15.45 9.34 8.69
C VAL A 176 15.99 9.54 10.09
N VAL A 177 16.16 8.45 10.83
CA VAL A 177 16.93 8.44 12.08
C VAL A 177 18.34 7.95 11.80
N ALA A 178 19.30 8.41 12.61
CA ALA A 178 20.66 7.90 12.55
C ALA A 178 20.70 6.39 12.83
N SER A 179 21.52 5.68 12.04
CA SER A 179 21.90 4.29 12.28
C SER A 179 23.19 4.23 13.09
N MET A 180 23.60 3.02 13.50
CA MET A 180 24.90 2.80 14.17
C MET A 180 26.10 3.24 13.32
N GLN A 181 25.95 3.24 12.00
CA GLN A 181 27.03 3.50 11.04
C GLN A 181 26.97 4.92 10.46
N THR A 182 25.98 5.73 10.85
CA THR A 182 25.85 7.12 10.39
C THR A 182 27.10 7.93 10.68
N ALA A 183 27.73 7.74 11.84
CA ALA A 183 28.93 8.46 12.24
C ALA A 183 30.19 8.08 11.43
N SER A 184 30.18 6.97 10.70
CA SER A 184 31.27 6.59 9.79
C SER A 184 31.27 7.45 8.52
N PHE A 185 30.12 8.03 8.16
CA PHE A 185 30.03 9.02 7.10
C PHE A 185 30.45 10.39 7.63
N SER A 186 31.33 11.07 6.88
CA SER A 186 31.79 12.41 7.25
C SER A 186 30.61 13.39 7.43
N PRO A 187 30.74 14.45 8.25
CA PRO A 187 29.75 15.52 8.33
C PRO A 187 29.36 16.06 6.95
N ASP A 188 30.34 16.35 6.09
CA ASP A 188 30.09 16.87 4.73
C ASP A 188 29.29 15.88 3.87
N THR A 189 29.54 14.58 3.99
CA THR A 189 28.78 13.53 3.29
C THR A 189 27.33 13.51 3.74
N ARG A 190 27.08 13.67 5.06
CA ARG A 190 25.73 13.68 5.62
C ARG A 190 24.97 14.94 5.25
N ASP A 191 25.62 16.10 5.25
CA ASP A 191 25.03 17.37 4.82
C ASP A 191 24.70 17.35 3.33
N ARG A 192 25.60 16.79 2.50
CA ARG A 192 25.31 16.57 1.08
C ARG A 192 24.13 15.63 0.88
N PHE A 193 24.04 14.56 1.68
CA PHE A 193 22.96 13.58 1.58
C PHE A 193 21.59 14.23 1.83
N THR A 194 21.47 15.12 2.81
CA THR A 194 20.20 15.81 3.10
C THR A 194 19.88 16.94 2.12
N GLN A 195 20.88 17.52 1.45
CA GLN A 195 20.67 18.55 0.43
C GLN A 195 20.39 17.99 -0.96
N THR A 196 20.76 16.73 -1.21
CA THR A 196 20.61 16.08 -2.52
C THR A 196 19.14 15.73 -2.78
N GLU A 197 18.67 16.01 -3.98
CA GLU A 197 17.41 15.47 -4.49
C GLU A 197 17.65 14.13 -5.16
N PHE A 198 16.87 13.14 -4.74
CA PHE A 198 16.90 11.79 -5.25
C PHE A 198 15.65 11.49 -6.08
N VAL A 199 15.77 10.56 -7.01
CA VAL A 199 14.64 10.01 -7.75
C VAL A 199 14.63 8.50 -7.55
N ARG A 200 13.45 7.93 -7.36
CA ARG A 200 13.27 6.48 -7.30
C ARG A 200 13.58 5.83 -8.67
N ASP A 201 14.45 4.83 -8.68
CA ASP A 201 14.75 4.01 -9.87
C ASP A 201 13.50 3.22 -10.32
N ALA A 202 13.31 3.09 -11.63
CA ALA A 202 12.15 2.41 -12.22
C ALA A 202 12.09 0.89 -11.96
N ARG A 203 13.21 0.26 -11.62
CA ARG A 203 13.34 -1.17 -11.29
C ARG A 203 13.15 -1.45 -9.79
N ALA A 204 12.72 -0.45 -9.03
CA ALA A 204 12.40 -0.59 -7.62
C ALA A 204 11.36 -1.69 -7.37
N ASN A 205 11.56 -2.45 -6.30
CA ASN A 205 10.73 -3.60 -5.98
C ASN A 205 10.53 -3.73 -4.46
N ARG A 206 9.92 -4.85 -4.04
CA ARG A 206 9.59 -5.12 -2.64
C ARG A 206 10.81 -5.40 -1.75
N MET A 207 11.99 -5.63 -2.32
CA MET A 207 13.24 -5.78 -1.56
C MET A 207 13.90 -4.43 -1.27
N GLY A 208 13.89 -3.51 -2.23
CA GLY A 208 14.58 -2.23 -2.10
C GLY A 208 14.29 -1.25 -3.23
N VAL A 209 14.52 0.02 -2.93
CA VAL A 209 14.38 1.14 -3.84
C VAL A 209 15.73 1.84 -3.95
N ARG A 210 16.36 1.75 -5.14
CA ARG A 210 17.51 2.57 -5.47
C ARG A 210 17.08 4.02 -5.56
N MET A 211 17.84 4.89 -4.92
CA MET A 211 17.70 6.33 -5.01
C MET A 211 18.75 6.83 -5.98
N ASP A 212 18.32 7.24 -7.17
CA ASP A 212 19.19 7.82 -8.18
C ASP A 212 19.42 9.31 -7.88
N GLN A 213 20.65 9.77 -8.06
CA GLN A 213 21.03 11.16 -7.85
C GLN A 213 22.00 11.62 -8.94
N PRO A 214 22.04 12.93 -9.25
CA PRO A 214 23.12 13.49 -10.05
C PRO A 214 24.42 13.55 -9.23
N GLY A 215 25.56 13.40 -9.92
CA GLY A 215 26.89 13.58 -9.33
C GLY A 215 27.47 12.34 -8.67
N GLU A 216 28.42 12.56 -7.76
CA GLU A 216 29.15 11.47 -7.09
C GLU A 216 28.29 10.75 -6.05
N GLY A 217 28.51 9.44 -5.92
CA GLY A 217 27.89 8.62 -4.89
C GLY A 217 28.31 9.01 -3.47
N PHE A 218 27.67 8.41 -2.48
CA PHE A 218 28.03 8.54 -1.08
C PHE A 218 29.01 7.43 -0.71
N THR A 219 29.99 7.71 0.13
CA THR A 219 30.99 6.74 0.55
C THR A 219 31.36 6.96 2.02
N THR A 220 31.88 5.91 2.63
CA THR A 220 32.45 5.92 3.98
C THR A 220 33.80 5.23 3.95
N GLU A 221 34.72 5.65 4.80
CA GLU A 221 35.97 4.92 5.02
C GLU A 221 35.67 3.51 5.54
N GLY A 222 36.44 2.50 5.11
CA GLY A 222 36.27 1.12 5.58
C GLY A 222 35.01 0.40 5.08
N GLN A 223 34.40 0.82 3.97
CA GLN A 223 33.20 0.18 3.39
C GLN A 223 33.33 -1.34 3.16
N LEU A 224 34.55 -1.85 2.97
CA LEU A 224 34.85 -3.28 2.75
C LEU A 224 35.07 -4.08 4.05
N THR A 225 35.11 -3.43 5.22
CA THR A 225 35.38 -4.07 6.52
C THR A 225 34.16 -4.15 7.44
N ILE A 226 32.98 -3.75 6.96
CA ILE A 226 31.75 -3.76 7.76
C ILE A 226 31.27 -5.19 7.95
N VAL A 227 31.18 -5.61 9.20
CA VAL A 227 30.63 -6.91 9.59
C VAL A 227 29.15 -6.93 9.25
N SER A 228 28.66 -8.05 8.71
CA SER A 228 27.23 -8.21 8.43
C SER A 228 26.37 -7.97 9.66
N GLU A 229 25.41 -7.06 9.56
CA GLU A 229 24.53 -6.65 10.66
C GLU A 229 23.06 -6.89 10.35
N VAL A 230 22.22 -6.83 11.40
CA VAL A 230 20.77 -6.96 11.29
C VAL A 230 20.19 -5.79 10.51
N ILE A 231 19.37 -6.11 9.53
CA ILE A 231 18.69 -5.15 8.66
C ILE A 231 17.21 -5.06 9.00
N VAL A 232 16.67 -3.86 8.85
CA VAL A 232 15.23 -3.59 8.96
C VAL A 232 14.71 -2.81 7.74
N PRO A 233 13.43 -2.96 7.37
CA PRO A 233 12.80 -2.09 6.37
C PRO A 233 12.98 -0.63 6.76
N GLY A 234 13.33 0.20 5.79
CA GLY A 234 13.68 1.61 5.95
C GLY A 234 15.19 1.86 6.01
N ASP A 235 16.03 0.87 6.30
CA ASP A 235 17.49 1.05 6.27
C ASP A 235 17.96 1.56 4.91
N ILE A 236 18.86 2.54 4.92
CA ILE A 236 19.43 3.15 3.72
C ILE A 236 20.85 2.66 3.56
N GLN A 237 21.02 1.61 2.75
CA GLN A 237 22.34 1.07 2.43
C GLN A 237 23.02 1.87 1.34
N ILE A 238 24.32 2.10 1.46
CA ILE A 238 25.14 2.70 0.42
C ILE A 238 25.92 1.58 -0.28
N THR A 239 25.57 1.32 -1.53
CA THR A 239 26.19 0.26 -2.35
C THR A 239 27.61 0.67 -2.78
N GLY A 240 28.36 -0.27 -3.40
CA GLY A 240 29.75 -0.03 -3.79
C GLY A 240 29.95 1.07 -4.85
N ASP A 241 28.92 1.37 -5.65
CA ASP A 241 28.87 2.52 -6.58
C ASP A 241 28.42 3.83 -5.88
N GLY A 242 28.17 3.79 -4.57
CA GLY A 242 27.78 4.92 -3.75
C GLY A 242 26.30 5.33 -3.87
N ALA A 243 25.47 4.54 -4.55
CA ALA A 243 24.04 4.80 -4.63
C ALA A 243 23.33 4.41 -3.31
N PRO A 244 22.44 5.26 -2.78
CA PRO A 244 21.60 4.87 -1.65
C PRO A 244 20.49 3.89 -2.08
N PHE A 245 20.25 2.88 -1.26
CA PHE A 245 19.20 1.89 -1.42
C PHE A 245 18.34 1.87 -0.15
N VAL A 246 17.09 2.32 -0.26
CA VAL A 246 16.12 2.20 0.83
C VAL A 246 15.55 0.80 0.80
N LEU A 247 15.77 0.05 1.88
CA LEU A 247 15.33 -1.34 1.98
C LEU A 247 13.83 -1.41 2.31
N MET A 248 13.13 -2.33 1.65
CA MET A 248 11.67 -2.47 1.73
C MET A 248 11.28 -3.76 2.48
N TYR A 249 9.99 -4.08 2.51
CA TYR A 249 9.43 -5.12 3.38
C TYR A 249 9.89 -6.56 3.10
N GLU A 250 10.46 -6.85 1.93
CA GLU A 250 11.07 -8.13 1.56
C GLU A 250 12.61 -8.07 1.45
N CYS A 251 13.24 -7.08 2.06
CA CYS A 251 14.70 -6.99 2.11
C CYS A 251 15.33 -8.21 2.81
N GLN A 252 16.64 -8.37 2.66
CA GLN A 252 17.42 -9.32 3.43
C GLN A 252 17.36 -9.00 4.94
N THR A 253 17.53 -10.02 5.80
CA THR A 253 17.58 -9.83 7.26
C THR A 253 18.95 -9.40 7.78
N THR A 254 20.00 -9.64 7.00
CA THR A 254 21.38 -9.26 7.33
C THR A 254 22.11 -8.73 6.10
N GLY A 255 23.06 -7.83 6.29
CA GLY A 255 23.89 -7.35 5.18
C GLY A 255 25.10 -6.56 5.63
N GLY A 256 26.08 -6.47 4.73
CA GLY A 256 27.40 -5.86 4.99
C GLY A 256 27.63 -4.49 4.36
N TYR A 257 26.61 -3.89 3.74
CA TYR A 257 26.75 -2.52 3.21
C TYR A 257 26.54 -1.49 4.33
N PRO A 258 27.32 -0.40 4.34
CA PRO A 258 27.16 0.68 5.31
C PRO A 258 25.79 1.31 5.22
N ARG A 259 25.22 1.68 6.36
CA ARG A 259 23.92 2.32 6.46
C ARG A 259 24.03 3.77 6.91
N ILE A 260 23.64 4.69 6.06
CA ILE A 260 23.72 6.13 6.39
C ILE A 260 22.62 6.56 7.37
N GLY A 261 21.49 5.85 7.40
CA GLY A 261 20.34 6.11 8.28
C GLY A 261 19.20 5.12 8.02
N THR A 262 18.08 5.30 8.70
CA THR A 262 16.89 4.46 8.57
C THR A 262 15.65 5.34 8.44
N VAL A 263 14.91 5.17 7.34
CA VAL A 263 13.61 5.84 7.11
C VAL A 263 12.62 5.44 8.20
N ILE A 264 11.93 6.42 8.77
CA ILE A 264 10.91 6.15 9.79
C ILE A 264 9.70 5.42 9.17
N PRO A 265 9.03 4.50 9.90
CA PRO A 265 8.01 3.64 9.28
C PRO A 265 6.84 4.40 8.64
N CYS A 266 6.43 5.55 9.19
CA CYS A 266 5.35 6.37 8.62
C CYS A 266 5.70 7.06 7.30
N ASP A 267 6.99 7.17 6.95
CA ASP A 267 7.44 7.74 5.67
C ASP A 267 7.80 6.67 4.64
N LEU A 268 7.93 5.40 5.04
CA LEU A 268 8.24 4.31 4.10
C LEU A 268 7.19 4.13 2.97
N PRO A 269 5.88 4.33 3.20
CA PRO A 269 4.89 4.36 2.12
C PRO A 269 5.16 5.43 1.06
N ARG A 270 5.76 6.57 1.43
CA ARG A 270 6.15 7.62 0.48
C ARG A 270 7.25 7.13 -0.45
N VAL A 271 8.21 6.37 0.08
CA VAL A 271 9.27 5.72 -0.73
C VAL A 271 8.68 4.66 -1.66
N ALA A 272 7.77 3.81 -1.16
CA ALA A 272 7.12 2.77 -1.95
C ALA A 272 6.28 3.33 -3.10
N GLN A 273 5.54 4.43 -2.82
CA GLN A 273 4.55 4.98 -3.73
C GLN A 273 5.08 6.11 -4.61
N ALA A 274 6.25 6.70 -4.33
CA ALA A 274 6.80 7.77 -5.15
C ALA A 274 6.79 7.40 -6.63
N GLN A 275 6.15 8.24 -7.44
CA GLN A 275 6.12 8.07 -8.89
C GLN A 275 7.54 8.13 -9.47
N THR A 276 7.76 7.47 -10.61
CA THR A 276 9.00 7.66 -11.36
C THR A 276 9.20 9.13 -11.69
N GLY A 277 10.37 9.67 -11.36
CA GLY A 277 10.68 11.09 -11.52
C GLY A 277 10.28 11.98 -10.34
N ALA A 278 9.52 11.49 -9.36
CA ALA A 278 9.21 12.26 -8.16
C ALA A 278 10.47 12.45 -7.31
N ALA A 279 10.75 13.71 -6.95
CA ALA A 279 11.90 14.07 -6.14
C ALA A 279 11.68 13.66 -4.68
N ILE A 280 12.68 13.02 -4.07
CA ILE A 280 12.75 12.66 -2.65
C ILE A 280 13.95 13.37 -2.04
N ARG A 281 13.78 13.92 -0.85
CA ARG A 281 14.88 14.48 -0.05
C ARG A 281 14.87 13.85 1.33
N PHE A 282 16.03 13.44 1.82
CA PHE A 282 16.14 12.86 3.15
C PHE A 282 16.39 13.93 4.21
N GLU A 283 15.78 13.76 5.37
CA GLU A 283 15.91 14.69 6.50
C GLU A 283 16.20 13.91 7.78
N PHE A 284 17.32 14.20 8.44
CA PHE A 284 17.60 13.60 9.74
C PHE A 284 16.69 14.20 10.81
N VAL A 285 16.03 13.34 11.56
CA VAL A 285 15.23 13.71 12.74
C VAL A 285 15.75 12.99 13.97
N GLU A 286 15.57 13.61 15.13
CA GLU A 286 15.92 12.99 16.40
C GLU A 286 14.98 11.84 16.74
N MET A 287 15.47 10.85 17.48
CA MET A 287 14.70 9.65 17.84
C MET A 287 13.38 10.00 18.57
N ALA A 288 13.41 10.99 19.45
CA ALA A 288 12.21 11.43 20.17
C ALA A 288 11.13 11.99 19.23
N GLU A 289 11.54 12.76 18.21
CA GLU A 289 10.65 13.28 17.19
C GLU A 289 10.10 12.15 16.32
N ALA A 290 10.95 11.23 15.87
CA ALA A 290 10.53 10.06 15.10
C ALA A 290 9.45 9.23 15.83
N ILE A 291 9.60 9.02 17.14
CA ILE A 291 8.60 8.32 17.95
C ILE A 291 7.27 9.10 18.00
N ALA A 292 7.32 10.42 18.18
CA ALA A 292 6.12 11.26 18.20
C ALA A 292 5.39 11.24 16.84
N LEU A 293 6.13 11.35 15.73
CA LEU A 293 5.61 11.26 14.37
C LEU A 293 4.95 9.91 14.10
N GLN A 294 5.61 8.82 14.46
CA GLN A 294 5.08 7.47 14.29
C GLN A 294 3.81 7.25 15.13
N THR A 295 3.81 7.74 16.38
CA THR A 295 2.65 7.61 17.29
C THR A 295 1.44 8.36 16.74
N ARG A 296 1.63 9.59 16.26
CA ARG A 296 0.56 10.38 15.63
C ARG A 296 0.03 9.69 14.39
N PHE A 297 0.92 9.18 13.53
CA PHE A 297 0.54 8.46 12.32
C PHE A 297 -0.31 7.22 12.63
N LEU A 298 0.06 6.40 13.62
CA LEU A 298 -0.74 5.25 14.03
C LEU A 298 -2.13 5.66 14.56
N ALA A 299 -2.22 6.77 15.29
CA ALA A 299 -3.50 7.32 15.74
C ALA A 299 -4.37 7.80 14.55
N GLU A 300 -3.76 8.44 13.55
CA GLU A 300 -4.44 8.86 12.32
C GLU A 300 -4.97 7.67 11.51
N LEU A 301 -4.19 6.59 11.37
CA LEU A 301 -4.63 5.35 10.72
C LEU A 301 -5.82 4.73 11.46
N LYS A 302 -5.77 4.69 12.80
CA LYS A 302 -6.89 4.20 13.62
C LYS A 302 -8.15 5.07 13.48
N ALA A 303 -7.98 6.37 13.19
CA ALA A 303 -9.09 7.30 13.01
C ALA A 303 -9.68 7.30 11.59
N LEU A 304 -9.07 6.61 10.61
CA LEU A 304 -9.56 6.56 9.23
C LEU A 304 -11.05 6.21 9.08
N PRO A 305 -11.62 5.25 9.83
CA PRO A 305 -13.05 4.94 9.74
C PRO A 305 -13.96 6.15 9.97
N SER A 306 -13.56 7.10 10.83
CA SER A 306 -14.33 8.33 11.09
C SER A 306 -14.28 9.35 9.94
N LYS A 307 -13.39 9.17 8.97
CA LYS A 307 -13.21 10.03 7.79
C LYS A 307 -13.90 9.49 6.54
N VAL A 308 -14.53 8.32 6.64
CA VAL A 308 -15.26 7.70 5.53
C VAL A 308 -16.56 8.45 5.31
N THR A 309 -16.84 8.79 4.05
CA THR A 309 -18.03 9.52 3.64
C THR A 309 -18.73 8.80 2.49
N PRO A 310 -20.04 9.02 2.27
CA PRO A 310 -20.71 8.51 1.09
C PRO A 310 -20.06 9.03 -0.20
N LEU A 311 -19.88 8.15 -1.18
CA LEU A 311 -19.44 8.50 -2.52
C LEU A 311 -20.57 9.22 -3.26
N VAL A 312 -20.44 10.53 -3.41
CA VAL A 312 -21.37 11.34 -4.20
C VAL A 312 -20.91 11.33 -5.66
N ARG A 313 -21.81 10.95 -6.58
CA ARG A 313 -21.59 11.02 -8.03
C ARG A 313 -22.49 12.05 -8.66
N ASP A 314 -21.97 12.74 -9.67
CA ASP A 314 -22.78 13.60 -10.52
C ASP A 314 -23.66 12.73 -11.44
N PRO A 315 -25.00 12.83 -11.36
CA PRO A 315 -25.93 12.05 -12.18
C PRO A 315 -25.69 12.21 -13.69
N ALA A 316 -25.18 13.35 -14.15
CA ALA A 316 -24.90 13.59 -15.57
C ALA A 316 -23.80 12.65 -16.13
N ASN A 317 -22.97 12.08 -15.26
CA ASN A 317 -21.88 11.18 -15.62
C ASN A 317 -22.23 9.69 -15.45
N ILE A 318 -23.48 9.37 -15.11
CA ILE A 318 -23.95 8.00 -14.90
C ILE A 318 -24.62 7.49 -16.19
N ARG A 319 -24.00 6.49 -16.84
CA ARG A 319 -24.47 5.95 -18.13
C ARG A 319 -25.86 5.31 -18.08
N ASP A 320 -26.19 4.64 -16.99
CA ASP A 320 -27.49 3.99 -16.77
C ASP A 320 -28.13 4.50 -15.47
N LEU A 321 -28.45 5.79 -15.41
CA LEU A 321 -29.08 6.38 -14.23
C LEU A 321 -30.42 5.70 -13.87
N LEU A 322 -31.14 5.17 -14.86
CA LEU A 322 -32.44 4.51 -14.69
C LEU A 322 -32.31 3.11 -14.06
N GLY A 323 -31.14 2.47 -14.15
CA GLY A 323 -30.84 1.21 -13.46
C GLY A 323 -30.59 1.36 -11.95
N TYR A 324 -30.45 2.58 -11.43
CA TYR A 324 -30.22 2.82 -10.00
C TYR A 324 -31.53 2.98 -9.23
N GLN A 325 -31.64 2.30 -8.07
CA GLN A 325 -32.72 2.56 -7.12
C GLN A 325 -32.41 3.83 -6.32
N LEU A 326 -32.86 4.97 -6.85
CA LEU A 326 -32.68 6.30 -6.22
C LEU A 326 -33.62 6.56 -5.03
N ILE A 327 -34.49 5.60 -4.70
CA ILE A 327 -35.39 5.69 -3.55
C ILE A 327 -34.70 5.06 -2.34
N SER A 328 -34.21 5.90 -1.42
CA SER A 328 -33.87 5.50 -0.06
C SER A 328 -34.86 6.10 0.92
N GLY A 329 -35.54 5.25 1.70
CA GLY A 329 -36.52 5.67 2.71
C GLY A 329 -37.96 5.62 2.20
N ALA A 330 -38.84 5.04 3.01
CA ALA A 330 -40.28 5.15 2.84
C ALA A 330 -40.75 6.38 3.62
N VAL A 331 -41.25 7.40 2.92
CA VAL A 331 -42.00 8.48 3.58
C VAL A 331 -43.45 8.01 3.64
N SER A 332 -43.99 7.85 4.84
CA SER A 332 -45.44 7.60 4.97
C SER A 332 -46.19 8.76 4.33
N ALA A 333 -47.23 8.47 3.53
CA ALA A 333 -48.11 9.52 2.99
C ALA A 333 -48.82 10.36 4.08
N GLN A 334 -48.72 9.92 5.35
CA GLN A 334 -49.25 10.60 6.52
C GLN A 334 -48.16 11.36 7.31
N ALA A 335 -46.88 11.25 6.94
CA ALA A 335 -45.81 11.98 7.60
C ALA A 335 -45.89 13.46 7.21
N ASN A 336 -46.17 14.33 8.18
CA ASN A 336 -46.15 15.77 7.97
C ASN A 336 -44.69 16.27 8.03
N PRO A 337 -44.11 16.77 6.93
CA PRO A 337 -42.72 17.22 6.91
C PRO A 337 -42.47 18.52 7.69
N PHE A 338 -43.51 19.10 8.30
CA PHE A 338 -43.47 20.34 9.08
C PHE A 338 -43.90 20.15 10.55
N GLU A 339 -44.07 18.92 11.03
CA GLU A 339 -44.22 18.68 12.46
C GLU A 339 -42.85 18.84 13.14
N GLU A 340 -42.64 19.92 13.88
CA GLU A 340 -41.53 20.05 14.81
C GLU A 340 -41.71 19.02 15.93
N GLU A 341 -40.73 18.13 16.10
CA GLU A 341 -40.68 17.21 17.25
C GLU A 341 -40.53 18.04 18.55
N ASN A 342 -41.61 18.12 19.33
CA ASN A 342 -41.60 18.63 20.70
C ASN A 342 -40.98 17.63 21.67
#